data_AF-A0AAD3N6H0-F1
#
_entry.id   AF-A0AAD3N6H0-F1
#
_cell.length_a   1.000
_cell.length_b   1.000
_cell.length_c   1.000
_cell.angle_alpha   90.00
_cell.angle_beta   90.00
_cell.angle_gamma   90.00
#
_symmetry.space_group_name_H-M   'P 1'
#
loop_
_entity.id
_entity.type
_entity.pdbx_description
1 polymer ?
#
loop_
_entity_poly.entity_id
_entity_poly.type
_entity_poly.pdbx_seq_one_letter_code
_entity_poly.pdbx_strand_id
1 'polypeptide(L)'
;MNTDVEFHIRQNYPWNKLPANVKQSLGNSQREYDKHVLLYSIRNQLRFRNNLVRHVRKDERKYYEELLKYSRDHLMLYPYHLSDIMVKGLRVTPFSYYIGIMEDIMNSEKSYDSLPNFTAADCLRLLGIGRNQYIDLMNQCRSSKKFFRRKSARDLLPAKPVEISVEP
;
A
#
# COMPACT_ATOMS: atom_id res chain seq x y z
N MET A 1 -2.30 6.76 -17.99
CA MET A 1 -1.58 5.56 -18.47
C MET A 1 -2.37 5.03 -19.65
N ASN A 2 -1.73 4.53 -20.71
CA ASN A 2 -2.43 4.16 -21.96
C ASN A 2 -3.37 2.97 -21.69
N THR A 3 -4.69 3.18 -21.82
CA THR A 3 -5.73 2.18 -21.54
C THR A 3 -5.57 0.92 -22.39
N ASP A 4 -5.05 1.08 -23.62
CA ASP A 4 -4.78 -0.03 -24.52
C ASP A 4 -3.63 -0.90 -24.00
N VAL A 5 -2.55 -0.28 -23.52
CA VAL A 5 -1.41 -1.02 -22.91
C VAL A 5 -1.87 -1.78 -21.66
N GLU A 6 -2.68 -1.17 -20.81
CA GLU A 6 -3.23 -1.81 -19.61
C GLU A 6 -4.13 -3.00 -19.94
N PHE A 7 -4.97 -2.89 -20.98
CA PHE A 7 -5.79 -3.99 -21.46
C PHE A 7 -4.92 -5.21 -21.79
N HIS A 8 -3.83 -5.01 -22.55
CA HIS A 8 -2.92 -6.10 -22.94
C HIS A 8 -2.18 -6.70 -21.74
N ILE A 9 -1.78 -5.88 -20.77
CA ILE A 9 -1.17 -6.36 -19.51
C ILE A 9 -2.17 -7.23 -18.73
N ARG A 10 -3.43 -6.77 -18.62
CA ARG A 10 -4.50 -7.50 -17.92
C ARG A 10 -4.81 -8.85 -18.57
N GLN A 11 -4.71 -8.95 -19.89
CA GLN A 11 -4.85 -10.22 -20.63
C GLN A 11 -3.59 -11.10 -20.58
N ASN A 12 -2.55 -10.71 -19.84
CA ASN A 12 -1.27 -11.41 -19.75
C ASN A 12 -0.58 -11.63 -21.12
N TYR A 13 -0.67 -10.65 -22.02
CA TYR A 13 0.02 -10.72 -23.31
C TYR A 13 1.49 -10.32 -23.17
N PRO A 14 2.46 -11.23 -23.41
CA PRO A 14 3.87 -10.86 -23.41
C PRO A 14 4.20 -9.94 -24.60
N TRP A 15 5.32 -9.20 -24.52
CA TRP A 15 5.77 -8.26 -25.55
C TRP A 15 5.63 -8.80 -26.99
N ASN A 16 6.05 -10.05 -27.21
CA ASN A 16 6.03 -10.66 -28.53
C ASN A 16 4.62 -10.80 -29.13
N LYS A 17 3.59 -10.94 -28.29
CA LYS A 17 2.18 -11.06 -28.69
C LYS A 17 1.45 -9.72 -28.78
N LEU A 18 2.10 -8.60 -28.49
CA LEU A 18 1.48 -7.29 -28.61
C LEU A 18 1.27 -6.88 -30.07
N PRO A 19 0.13 -6.26 -30.41
CA PRO A 19 -0.12 -5.60 -31.69
C PRO A 19 0.93 -4.52 -32.03
N ALA A 20 1.16 -4.30 -33.33
CA ALA A 20 2.17 -3.36 -33.81
C ALA A 20 1.92 -1.91 -33.37
N ASN A 21 0.66 -1.47 -33.37
CA ASN A 21 0.25 -0.14 -32.90
C ASN A 21 0.59 0.05 -31.40
N VAL A 22 0.39 -0.98 -30.58
CA VAL A 22 0.73 -0.94 -29.14
C VAL A 22 2.25 -0.84 -28.97
N LYS A 23 3.02 -1.67 -29.68
CA LYS A 23 4.49 -1.61 -29.65
C LYS A 23 5.01 -0.24 -30.08
N GLN A 24 4.45 0.34 -31.15
CA GLN A 24 4.81 1.68 -31.63
C GLN A 24 4.52 2.76 -30.57
N SER A 25 3.38 2.68 -29.87
CA SER A 25 3.05 3.61 -28.77
C SER A 25 4.04 3.58 -27.60
N LEU A 26 4.77 2.47 -27.46
CA LEU A 26 5.82 2.25 -26.45
C LEU A 26 7.22 2.47 -27.03
N GLY A 27 7.34 3.16 -28.17
CA GLY A 27 8.62 3.40 -28.84
C GLY A 27 9.33 2.13 -29.31
N ASN A 28 8.56 1.06 -29.59
CA ASN A 28 9.05 -0.28 -29.93
C ASN A 28 10.04 -0.86 -28.91
N SER A 29 9.91 -0.45 -27.64
CA SER A 29 10.81 -0.87 -26.56
C SER A 29 10.14 -1.87 -25.61
N GLN A 30 10.63 -3.11 -25.61
CA GLN A 30 10.22 -4.11 -24.62
C GLN A 30 10.48 -3.64 -23.19
N ARG A 31 11.61 -2.94 -22.97
CA ARG A 31 11.96 -2.40 -21.65
C ARG A 31 10.92 -1.39 -21.16
N GLU A 32 10.31 -0.62 -22.06
CA GLU A 32 9.24 0.31 -21.69
C GLU A 32 7.96 -0.44 -21.32
N TYR A 33 7.61 -1.48 -22.08
CA TYR A 33 6.49 -2.35 -21.74
C TYR A 33 6.67 -3.01 -20.37
N ASP A 34 7.87 -3.53 -20.09
CA ASP A 34 8.19 -4.16 -18.80
C ASP A 34 8.01 -3.19 -17.62
N LYS A 35 8.33 -1.89 -17.78
CA LYS A 35 8.03 -0.87 -16.77
C LYS A 35 6.53 -0.69 -16.57
N HIS A 36 5.74 -0.67 -17.64
CA HIS A 36 4.28 -0.59 -17.55
C HIS A 36 3.68 -1.83 -16.88
N VAL A 37 4.17 -3.03 -17.21
CA VAL A 37 3.78 -4.29 -16.56
C VAL A 37 4.01 -4.20 -15.06
N LEU A 38 5.20 -3.79 -14.63
CA LEU A 38 5.52 -3.65 -13.22
C LEU A 38 4.59 -2.66 -12.53
N LEU A 39 4.47 -1.44 -13.07
CA LEU A 39 3.69 -0.36 -12.48
C LEU A 39 2.21 -0.74 -12.37
N TYR A 40 1.66 -1.35 -13.43
CA TYR A 40 0.30 -1.87 -13.43
C TYR A 40 0.13 -2.97 -12.37
N SER A 41 1.08 -3.89 -12.28
CA SER A 41 1.00 -5.01 -11.33
C SER A 41 1.06 -4.55 -9.88
N ILE A 42 1.86 -3.52 -9.57
CA ILE A 42 1.94 -2.93 -8.23
C ILE A 42 0.63 -2.20 -7.89
N ARG A 43 0.16 -1.31 -8.78
CA ARG A 43 -1.06 -0.51 -8.56
C ARG A 43 -2.30 -1.36 -8.36
N ASN A 44 -2.40 -2.45 -9.12
CA ASN A 44 -3.52 -3.38 -9.05
C ASN A 44 -3.29 -4.55 -8.09
N GLN A 45 -2.20 -4.52 -7.31
CA GLN A 45 -1.87 -5.51 -6.29
C GLN A 45 -1.93 -6.96 -6.81
N LEU A 46 -1.35 -7.21 -7.99
CA LEU A 46 -1.41 -8.52 -8.64
C LEU A 46 -0.52 -9.56 -7.93
N ARG A 47 -0.90 -10.84 -8.05
CA ARG A 47 -0.04 -11.94 -7.62
C ARG A 47 1.15 -12.09 -8.56
N PHE A 48 2.33 -12.41 -8.03
CA PHE A 48 3.54 -12.62 -8.80
C PHE A 48 3.43 -13.87 -9.68
N ARG A 49 3.13 -15.02 -9.06
CA ARG A 49 2.87 -16.28 -9.76
C ARG A 49 1.57 -16.13 -10.54
N ASN A 50 1.64 -16.28 -11.87
CA ASN A 50 0.54 -16.19 -12.85
C ASN A 50 0.32 -14.83 -13.52
N ASN A 51 1.13 -13.81 -13.23
CA ASN A 51 1.10 -12.56 -13.99
C ASN A 51 2.42 -12.27 -14.70
N LEU A 52 2.38 -11.42 -15.73
CA LEU A 52 3.56 -11.01 -16.51
C LEU A 52 4.73 -10.51 -15.65
N VAL A 53 4.46 -9.96 -14.48
CA VAL A 53 5.50 -9.44 -13.57
C VAL A 53 6.57 -10.47 -13.20
N ARG A 54 6.24 -11.78 -13.19
CA ARG A 54 7.23 -12.86 -12.96
C ARG A 54 8.36 -12.91 -14.00
N HIS A 55 8.10 -12.39 -15.20
CA HIS A 55 9.07 -12.34 -16.29
C HIS A 55 9.87 -11.05 -16.28
N VAL A 56 9.33 -10.00 -15.65
CA VAL A 56 9.96 -8.67 -15.52
C VAL A 56 10.82 -8.57 -14.27
N ARG A 57 10.38 -9.18 -13.16
CA ARG A 57 11.07 -9.19 -11.87
C ARG A 57 11.46 -10.62 -11.53
N LYS A 58 12.72 -10.82 -11.16
CA LYS A 58 13.24 -12.14 -10.72
C LYS A 58 12.98 -12.40 -9.24
N ASP A 59 12.97 -11.34 -8.43
CA ASP A 59 12.83 -11.43 -6.98
C ASP A 59 11.36 -11.21 -6.58
N GLU A 60 10.68 -12.30 -6.26
CA GLU A 60 9.28 -12.32 -5.80
C GLU A 60 9.12 -11.53 -4.48
N ARG A 61 10.07 -11.68 -3.54
CA ARG A 61 10.01 -11.02 -2.25
C ARG A 61 10.09 -9.50 -2.41
N LYS A 62 11.09 -9.03 -3.15
CA LYS A 62 11.29 -7.60 -3.42
C LYS A 62 10.12 -6.97 -4.16
N TYR A 63 9.47 -7.71 -5.06
CA TYR A 63 8.26 -7.25 -5.72
C TYR A 63 7.13 -6.96 -4.72
N TYR A 64 6.88 -7.88 -3.77
CA TYR A 64 5.84 -7.68 -2.76
C TYR A 64 6.19 -6.59 -1.74
N GLU A 65 7.48 -6.41 -1.42
CA GLU A 65 7.94 -5.28 -0.60
C GLU A 65 7.66 -3.94 -1.31
N GLU A 66 7.95 -3.84 -2.62
CA GLU A 66 7.66 -2.66 -3.45
C GLU A 66 6.15 -2.39 -3.54
N LEU A 67 5.34 -3.44 -3.70
CA LEU A 67 3.87 -3.38 -3.72
C LEU A 67 3.30 -2.85 -2.40
N LEU A 68 3.75 -3.39 -1.27
CA LEU A 68 3.30 -2.92 0.05
C LEU A 68 3.73 -1.48 0.31
N LYS A 69 4.96 -1.12 -0.06
CA LYS A 69 5.43 0.26 0.06
C LYS A 69 4.55 1.21 -0.75
N TYR A 70 4.29 0.89 -2.02
CA TYR A 70 3.41 1.68 -2.88
C TYR A 70 2.01 1.82 -2.27
N SER A 71 1.44 0.71 -1.80
CA SER A 71 0.11 0.70 -1.17
C SER A 71 0.05 1.61 0.05
N ARG A 72 1.06 1.55 0.93
CA ARG A 72 1.17 2.41 2.14
C ARG A 72 1.33 3.88 1.78
N ASP A 73 2.24 4.20 0.86
CA ASP A 73 2.48 5.58 0.40
C ASP A 73 1.20 6.23 -0.16
N HIS A 74 0.32 5.43 -0.77
CA HIS A 74 -0.95 5.86 -1.35
C HIS A 74 -2.17 5.63 -0.43
N LEU A 75 -1.95 5.31 0.85
CA LEU A 75 -3.00 5.10 1.86
C LEU A 75 -4.03 4.02 1.48
N MET A 76 -3.62 3.05 0.65
CA MET A 76 -4.48 1.97 0.19
C MET A 76 -4.79 1.00 1.32
N LEU A 77 -5.94 0.33 1.19
CA LEU A 77 -6.32 -0.80 2.02
C LEU A 77 -5.22 -1.88 1.99
N TYR A 78 -5.00 -2.53 3.12
CA TYR A 78 -4.13 -3.69 3.19
C TYR A 78 -4.59 -4.75 2.17
N PRO A 79 -3.67 -5.35 1.37
CA PRO A 79 -4.03 -6.29 0.33
C PRO A 79 -4.43 -7.66 0.94
N TYR A 80 -5.66 -7.76 1.46
CA TYR A 80 -6.16 -8.95 2.15
C TYR A 80 -6.11 -10.21 1.29
N HIS A 81 -6.35 -10.08 -0.01
CA HIS A 81 -6.24 -11.18 -0.98
C HIS A 81 -4.80 -11.69 -1.15
N LEU A 82 -3.79 -10.98 -0.64
CA LEU A 82 -2.38 -11.39 -0.61
C LEU A 82 -1.90 -11.71 0.82
N SER A 83 -2.79 -11.77 1.81
CA SER A 83 -2.42 -11.95 3.23
C SER A 83 -1.56 -13.20 3.48
N ASP A 84 -1.77 -14.27 2.72
CA ASP A 84 -0.95 -15.48 2.75
C ASP A 84 0.53 -15.20 2.47
N ILE A 85 0.81 -14.26 1.57
CA ILE A 85 2.16 -13.83 1.18
C ILE A 85 2.68 -12.77 2.16
N MET A 86 1.85 -11.78 2.49
CA MET A 86 2.27 -10.64 3.33
C MET A 86 2.61 -11.08 4.76
N VAL A 87 1.77 -11.93 5.37
CA VAL A 87 2.00 -12.41 6.73
C VAL A 87 3.10 -13.46 6.78
N LYS A 88 3.06 -14.48 5.91
CA LYS A 88 4.04 -15.59 5.98
C LYS A 88 5.39 -15.22 5.36
N GLY A 89 5.37 -14.51 4.23
CA GLY A 89 6.58 -14.14 3.48
C GLY A 89 7.25 -12.88 4.02
N LEU A 90 6.48 -11.80 4.20
CA LEU A 90 7.03 -10.50 4.61
C LEU A 90 6.92 -10.21 6.11
N ARG A 91 6.17 -11.02 6.87
CA ARG A 91 5.88 -10.80 8.29
C ARG A 91 5.17 -9.47 8.57
N VAL A 92 4.37 -9.00 7.61
CA VAL A 92 3.56 -7.79 7.74
C VAL A 92 2.10 -8.17 7.95
N THR A 93 1.62 -7.92 9.16
CA THR A 93 0.20 -8.07 9.52
C THR A 93 -0.60 -6.82 9.13
N PRO A 94 -1.94 -6.92 8.99
CA PRO A 94 -2.78 -5.74 8.82
C PRO A 94 -2.55 -4.68 9.91
N PHE A 95 -2.45 -5.11 11.17
CA PHE A 95 -2.17 -4.22 12.30
C PHE A 95 -0.87 -3.44 12.10
N SER A 96 0.25 -4.12 11.84
CA SER A 96 1.54 -3.46 11.62
C SER A 96 1.53 -2.54 10.40
N TYR A 97 0.76 -2.87 9.37
CA TYR A 97 0.61 -2.05 8.17
C TYR A 97 -0.11 -0.73 8.48
N TYR A 98 -1.25 -0.78 9.17
CA TYR A 98 -2.01 0.43 9.51
C TYR A 98 -1.35 1.28 10.59
N ILE A 99 -0.60 0.68 11.52
CA ILE A 99 0.32 1.42 12.40
C ILE A 99 1.29 2.25 11.57
N GLY A 100 1.86 1.65 10.51
CA GLY A 100 2.75 2.36 9.60
C GLY A 100 2.07 3.52 8.88
N ILE A 101 0.85 3.32 8.35
CA ILE A 101 0.07 4.40 7.74
C ILE A 101 -0.15 5.53 8.74
N MET A 102 -0.57 5.22 9.97
CA MET A 102 -0.81 6.22 11.02
C MET A 102 0.45 7.01 11.33
N GLU A 103 1.57 6.32 11.52
CA GLU A 103 2.85 6.95 11.77
C GLU A 103 3.25 7.92 10.64
N ASP A 104 3.07 7.52 9.38
CA ASP A 104 3.40 8.36 8.22
C ASP A 104 2.54 9.62 8.15
N ILE A 105 1.21 9.49 8.31
CA ILE A 105 0.31 10.65 8.24
C ILE A 105 0.51 11.60 9.43
N MET A 106 0.81 11.07 10.63
CA MET A 106 1.14 11.88 11.80
C MET A 106 2.45 12.64 11.61
N ASN A 107 3.50 11.96 11.15
CA ASN A 107 4.82 12.57 10.93
C ASN A 107 4.81 13.60 9.80
N SER A 108 3.93 13.42 8.79
CA SER A 108 3.73 14.38 7.71
C SER A 108 2.65 15.42 7.98
N GLU A 109 2.07 15.42 9.19
CA GLU A 109 0.98 16.30 9.62
C GLU A 109 -0.23 16.33 8.67
N LYS A 110 -0.50 15.21 7.99
CA LYS A 110 -1.67 15.06 7.12
C LYS A 110 -2.96 14.94 7.94
N SER A 111 -4.06 15.43 7.38
CA SER A 111 -5.39 15.23 7.96
C SER A 111 -5.79 13.76 7.90
N TYR A 112 -6.48 13.27 8.94
CA TYR A 112 -7.11 11.95 8.94
C TYR A 112 -8.08 11.77 7.77
N ASP A 113 -8.72 12.86 7.33
CA ASP A 113 -9.68 12.86 6.21
C ASP A 113 -9.02 12.55 4.85
N SER A 114 -7.69 12.44 4.79
CA SER A 114 -6.97 11.95 3.61
C SER A 114 -7.05 10.43 3.43
N LEU A 115 -7.47 9.68 4.47
CA LEU A 115 -7.60 8.24 4.40
C LEU A 115 -8.84 7.84 3.58
N PRO A 116 -8.71 6.90 2.62
CA PRO A 116 -9.87 6.29 1.98
C PRO A 116 -10.79 5.60 3.00
N ASN A 117 -12.10 5.58 2.73
CA ASN A 117 -13.11 5.08 3.67
C ASN A 117 -12.80 3.68 4.25
N PHE A 118 -12.45 2.71 3.41
CA PHE A 118 -12.13 1.36 3.89
C PHE A 118 -10.82 1.30 4.68
N THR A 119 -9.83 2.12 4.34
CA THR A 119 -8.59 2.28 5.12
C THR A 119 -8.90 2.88 6.49
N ALA A 120 -9.73 3.92 6.56
CA ALA A 120 -10.15 4.55 7.80
C ALA A 120 -10.96 3.60 8.69
N ALA A 121 -11.87 2.81 8.09
CA ALA A 121 -12.65 1.80 8.79
C ALA A 121 -11.74 0.73 9.43
N ASP A 122 -10.71 0.28 8.71
CA ASP A 122 -9.74 -0.67 9.25
C ASP A 122 -8.84 -0.08 10.33
N CYS A 123 -8.45 1.19 10.19
CA CYS A 123 -7.71 1.89 11.24
C CYS A 123 -8.52 1.97 12.53
N LEU A 124 -9.82 2.28 12.42
CA LEU A 124 -10.72 2.21 13.55
C LEU A 124 -10.77 0.78 14.10
N ARG A 125 -11.16 -0.20 13.30
CA ARG A 125 -11.37 -1.61 13.70
C ARG A 125 -10.14 -2.26 14.35
N LEU A 126 -8.94 -1.98 13.84
CA LEU A 126 -7.71 -2.65 14.28
C LEU A 126 -6.92 -1.87 15.32
N LEU A 127 -6.98 -0.53 15.27
CA LEU A 127 -6.17 0.34 16.13
C LEU A 127 -6.99 1.11 17.18
N GLY A 128 -8.32 1.17 17.03
CA GLY A 128 -9.16 2.05 17.85
C GLY A 128 -8.99 3.53 17.54
N ILE A 129 -8.43 3.86 16.37
CA ILE A 129 -8.16 5.23 15.98
C ILE A 129 -9.17 5.65 14.92
N GLY A 130 -10.20 6.38 15.38
CA GLY A 130 -11.05 7.17 14.50
C GLY A 130 -10.53 8.60 14.34
N ARG A 131 -11.31 9.43 13.65
CA ARG A 131 -10.96 10.83 13.35
C ARG A 131 -10.65 11.65 14.61
N ASN A 132 -11.49 11.55 15.65
CA ASN A 132 -11.32 12.31 16.88
C ASN A 132 -10.12 11.82 17.68
N GLN A 133 -9.95 10.50 17.81
CA GLN A 133 -8.77 9.91 18.46
C GLN A 133 -7.47 10.35 17.76
N TYR A 134 -7.46 10.40 16.43
CA TYR A 134 -6.32 10.91 15.69
C TYR A 134 -6.00 12.38 16.01
N ILE A 135 -7.01 13.25 16.05
CA ILE A 135 -6.84 14.67 16.40
C ILE A 135 -6.24 14.80 17.81
N ASP A 136 -6.72 14.02 18.76
CA ASP A 136 -6.21 14.01 20.13
C ASP A 136 -4.74 13.55 20.17
N LEU A 137 -4.38 12.49 19.43
CA LEU A 137 -3.00 12.01 19.31
C LEU A 137 -2.08 13.08 18.69
N MET A 138 -2.56 13.80 17.66
CA MET A 138 -1.80 14.90 17.04
C MET A 138 -1.59 16.08 17.99
N ASN A 139 -2.60 16.42 18.79
CA ASN A 139 -2.48 17.45 19.82
C ASN A 139 -1.48 17.05 20.91
N GLN A 140 -1.49 15.78 21.34
CA GLN A 140 -0.52 15.24 22.29
C GLN A 140 0.92 15.24 21.73
N CYS A 141 1.10 14.85 20.48
CA CYS A 141 2.39 14.88 19.79
C CYS A 141 2.98 16.30 19.78
N ARG A 142 2.14 17.31 19.48
CA ARG A 142 2.52 18.72 19.42
C ARG A 142 2.78 19.33 20.81
N SER A 143 1.98 18.97 21.81
CA SER A 143 2.06 19.53 23.17
C SER A 143 3.21 18.95 24.01
N SER A 144 3.72 17.76 23.69
CA SER A 144 4.87 17.14 24.38
C SER A 144 6.19 17.94 24.29
N LYS A 145 6.24 19.03 23.50
CA LYS A 145 7.40 19.92 23.39
C LYS A 145 7.79 20.63 24.70
N LYS A 146 6.93 20.65 25.74
CA LYS A 146 7.15 21.46 26.96
C LYS A 146 7.82 20.73 28.14
N PHE A 147 7.82 19.40 28.19
CA PHE A 147 8.43 18.63 29.29
C PHE A 147 9.28 17.46 28.77
N PHE A 148 10.56 17.77 28.53
CA PHE A 148 11.73 16.88 28.51
C PHE A 148 11.77 15.57 27.69
N ARG A 149 10.80 15.21 26.86
CA ARG A 149 11.00 14.27 25.74
C ARG A 149 9.88 14.39 24.72
N ARG A 150 10.22 14.70 23.46
CA ARG A 150 9.28 14.66 22.33
C ARG A 150 8.85 13.20 22.15
N LYS A 151 7.60 12.87 22.45
CA LYS A 151 7.04 11.56 22.10
C LYS A 151 6.97 11.46 20.57
N SER A 152 7.50 10.39 20.01
CA SER A 152 7.34 10.12 18.58
C SER A 152 5.89 9.73 18.28
N ALA A 153 5.47 9.82 17.01
CA ALA A 153 4.17 9.32 16.60
C ALA A 153 4.00 7.84 17.01
N ARG A 154 5.06 7.03 16.84
CA ARG A 154 5.05 5.62 17.21
C ARG A 154 4.79 5.37 18.69
N ASP A 155 5.30 6.21 19.59
CA ASP A 155 5.12 6.10 21.04
C ASP A 155 3.67 6.35 21.49
N LEU A 156 2.90 7.08 20.67
CA LEU A 156 1.49 7.40 20.94
C LEU A 156 0.53 6.37 20.32
N LEU A 157 1.00 5.55 19.38
CA LEU A 157 0.19 4.56 18.70
C LEU A 157 0.11 3.25 19.49
N PRO A 158 -0.97 2.46 19.33
CA PRO A 158 -1.12 1.17 19.97
C PRO A 158 0.05 0.21 19.70
N ALA A 159 0.45 -0.53 20.74
CA ALA A 159 1.46 -1.59 20.63
C ALA A 159 0.86 -2.93 20.18
N LYS A 160 -0.45 -3.14 20.41
CA LYS A 160 -1.19 -4.36 20.09
C LYS A 160 -2.54 -4.00 19.46
N PRO A 161 -3.15 -4.90 18.67
CA PRO A 161 -4.51 -4.71 18.17
C PRO A 161 -5.49 -4.45 19.30
N VAL A 162 -6.47 -3.58 19.04
CA VAL A 162 -7.56 -3.30 19.98
C VAL A 162 -8.74 -4.21 19.65
N GLU A 163 -9.36 -4.79 20.67
CA GLU A 163 -10.63 -5.50 20.51
C GLU A 163 -11.76 -4.46 20.46
N ILE A 164 -12.36 -4.30 19.30
CA ILE A 164 -13.50 -3.41 19.09
C ILE A 164 -14.64 -4.26 18.58
N SER A 165 -15.76 -4.23 19.31
CA SER A 165 -17.01 -4.77 18.81
C SER A 165 -17.50 -3.85 17.69
N VAL A 166 -17.30 -4.25 16.44
CA VAL A 166 -17.92 -3.60 15.30
C VAL A 166 -19.27 -4.28 15.10
N GLU A 167 -20.36 -3.55 15.34
CA GLU A 167 -21.70 -4.07 15.06
C GLU A 167 -21.88 -4.31 13.55
N PRO A 168 -22.56 -5.40 13.13
CA PRO A 168 -22.70 -5.79 11.73
C PRO A 168 -23.51 -4.83 10.86
#